data_AF-A0A5N9H750-F1
#
_entry.id   AF-A0A5N9H750-F1
#
_cell.length_a   1.000
_cell.length_b   1.000
_cell.length_c   1.000
_cell.angle_alpha   90.00
_cell.angle_beta   90.00
_cell.angle_gamma   90.00
#
_symmetry.space_group_name_H-M   'P 1'
#
loop_
_entity.id
_entity.type
_entity.pdbx_description
1 polymer ?
#
loop_
_entity_poly.entity_id
_entity_poly.type
_entity_poly.pdbx_seq_one_letter_code
_entity_poly.pdbx_strand_id
1 'polypeptide(L)'
;MISIPILVAIIAGVVALVFAALMAMKVVKADEGNDTMKEIADAIKVGSSAFLRREYTALIPFVVVVAVILGVLIDWLTMGSVIPKTAISYLVGTICSAVAGFVGMNVAVRANVRTAAAAMTGLNPALRIAFSSGSVMGITVVGIGLLGVTVLYLVFQDITVVAGFGFGASSIALFARVGGGIFTKAADVGSDLVGKVEAGIPEDDPRNAGVIADNVGDNVGDVAGMGADLFESYVGSLISSIALAAAGIGVFGDQVVFPLMLAGAGIVAAILGTFVVRSGEQADFGQLLWALRRGIFASAILLAVFALGIILFYGWDIDWFWCVLSGLVAGVVIGLATEYYTSYEYKPTKQVSESSQTGAATVIISGLATGMLSTVIPVIAIGITILIAFQLAGFYGIALAGVGLLSTLGITLATDAYGPVADNAGGIAEQAQLDPQVRERTDALDALGNTTAATGKGFAIGSAALTSLALLAAYAVTAEITAIDLLSSTTLVGLMLGAMLPFLFSAFTMKAVGRAAFSIVEEVRRQFREIP
;
A
#
# COMPACT_ATOMS: atom_id res chain seq x y z
N MET A 1 6.29 -23.68 -25.50
CA MET A 1 7.40 -22.69 -25.49
C MET A 1 6.96 -21.54 -24.62
N ILE A 2 7.85 -21.01 -23.77
CA ILE A 2 7.54 -19.82 -22.95
C ILE A 2 7.44 -18.63 -23.90
N SER A 3 6.33 -17.89 -23.87
CA SER A 3 6.19 -16.70 -24.71
C SER A 3 7.13 -15.57 -24.23
N ILE A 4 7.55 -14.70 -25.15
CA ILE A 4 8.42 -13.57 -24.83
C ILE A 4 7.85 -12.70 -23.71
N PRO A 5 6.54 -12.35 -23.70
CA PRO A 5 5.92 -11.60 -22.60
C PRO A 5 6.13 -12.23 -21.21
N ILE A 6 5.96 -13.54 -21.10
CA ILE A 6 6.09 -14.27 -19.84
C ILE A 6 7.56 -14.28 -19.38
N LEU A 7 8.50 -14.46 -20.31
CA LEU A 7 9.93 -14.41 -20.00
C LEU A 7 10.33 -13.01 -19.50
N VAL A 8 9.84 -11.95 -20.14
CA VAL A 8 10.08 -10.56 -19.70
C VAL A 8 9.55 -10.34 -18.29
N ALA A 9 8.34 -10.79 -17.99
CA ALA A 9 7.75 -10.66 -16.66
C ALA A 9 8.55 -11.41 -15.58
N ILE A 10 9.02 -12.62 -15.87
CA ILE A 10 9.89 -13.39 -14.97
C ILE A 10 11.21 -12.64 -14.73
N ILE A 11 11.88 -12.20 -15.79
CA ILE A 11 13.16 -11.48 -15.67
C ILE A 11 12.96 -10.18 -14.87
N ALA A 12 11.93 -9.40 -15.17
CA ALA A 12 11.63 -8.15 -14.46
C ALA A 12 11.37 -8.40 -12.97
N GLY A 13 10.59 -9.43 -12.63
CA GLY A 13 10.35 -9.83 -11.25
C GLY A 13 11.62 -10.26 -10.52
N VAL A 14 12.50 -11.04 -11.16
CA VAL A 14 13.81 -11.41 -10.58
C VAL A 14 14.70 -10.17 -10.38
N VAL A 15 14.77 -9.28 -11.37
CA VAL A 15 15.51 -8.02 -11.28
C VAL A 15 15.00 -7.15 -10.13
N ALA A 16 13.68 -7.10 -9.93
CA ALA A 16 13.08 -6.41 -8.78
C ALA A 16 13.60 -6.96 -7.45
N LEU A 17 13.53 -8.27 -7.25
CA LEU A 17 13.99 -8.89 -5.99
C LEU A 17 15.49 -8.72 -5.76
N VAL A 18 16.31 -8.80 -6.82
CA VAL A 18 17.75 -8.52 -6.73
C VAL A 18 17.97 -7.06 -6.34
N PHE A 19 17.29 -6.11 -6.97
CA PHE A 19 17.39 -4.69 -6.64
C PHE A 19 16.96 -4.40 -5.19
N ALA A 20 15.84 -4.98 -4.75
CA ALA A 20 15.37 -4.88 -3.37
C ALA A 20 16.41 -5.44 -2.38
N ALA A 21 17.03 -6.57 -2.67
CA ALA A 21 18.10 -7.13 -1.85
C ALA A 21 19.34 -6.22 -1.79
N LEU A 22 19.73 -5.60 -2.92
CA LEU A 22 20.83 -4.62 -2.96
C LEU A 22 20.53 -3.39 -2.10
N MET A 23 19.30 -2.87 -2.16
CA MET A 23 18.85 -1.74 -1.34
C MET A 23 18.79 -2.12 0.14
N ALA A 24 18.28 -3.31 0.48
CA ALA A 24 18.26 -3.81 1.86
C ALA A 24 19.68 -3.94 2.43
N MET A 25 20.63 -4.47 1.65
CA MET A 25 22.04 -4.52 2.06
C MET A 25 22.64 -3.13 2.27
N LYS A 26 22.29 -2.16 1.43
CA LYS A 26 22.73 -0.77 1.59
C LYS A 26 22.20 -0.16 2.89
N VAL A 27 20.92 -0.38 3.21
CA VAL A 27 20.31 0.07 4.47
C VAL A 27 21.03 -0.59 5.65
N VAL A 28 21.11 -1.92 5.71
CA VAL A 28 21.69 -2.63 6.87
C VAL A 28 23.17 -2.27 7.12
N LYS A 29 23.93 -1.91 6.08
CA LYS A 29 25.32 -1.45 6.20
C LYS A 29 25.48 -0.03 6.74
N ALA A 30 24.42 0.79 6.77
CA ALA A 30 24.48 2.13 7.35
C ALA A 30 24.62 2.07 8.88
N ASP A 31 25.19 3.13 9.43
CA ASP A 31 25.48 3.25 10.86
C ASP A 31 24.20 3.26 11.71
N GLU A 32 24.24 2.60 12.87
CA GLU A 32 23.11 2.50 13.81
C GLU A 32 23.16 3.59 14.88
N GLY A 33 24.18 4.45 14.88
CA GLY A 33 24.34 5.51 15.88
C GLY A 33 24.84 4.97 17.22
N ASN A 34 24.40 5.61 18.30
CA ASN A 34 24.88 5.31 19.65
C ASN A 34 24.18 4.07 20.27
N ASP A 35 24.65 3.63 21.44
CA ASP A 35 24.15 2.40 22.06
C ASP A 35 22.71 2.55 22.58
N THR A 36 22.32 3.73 23.08
CA THR A 36 20.93 4.02 23.48
C THR A 36 19.97 3.86 22.31
N MET A 37 20.32 4.39 21.13
CA MET A 37 19.53 4.24 19.91
C MET A 37 19.37 2.78 19.51
N LYS A 38 20.42 1.96 19.65
CA LYS A 38 20.37 0.52 19.36
C LYS A 38 19.46 -0.23 20.33
N GLU A 39 19.51 0.10 21.62
CA GLU A 39 18.64 -0.50 22.65
C GLU A 39 17.16 -0.24 22.34
N ILE A 40 16.80 1.00 22.01
CA ILE A 40 15.44 1.38 21.61
C ILE A 40 15.03 0.64 20.33
N ALA A 41 15.89 0.63 19.33
CA ALA A 41 15.62 -0.05 18.05
C ALA A 41 15.42 -1.56 18.22
N ASP A 42 16.18 -2.21 19.11
CA ASP A 42 16.00 -3.62 19.42
C ASP A 42 14.69 -3.88 20.17
N ALA A 43 14.25 -2.98 21.05
CA ALA A 43 12.92 -3.07 21.69
C ALA A 43 11.78 -3.02 20.65
N ILE A 44 11.83 -2.04 19.74
CA ILE A 44 10.87 -1.91 18.62
C ILE A 44 10.89 -3.20 17.77
N LYS A 45 12.08 -3.68 17.39
CA LYS A 45 12.24 -4.88 16.57
C LYS A 45 11.68 -6.14 17.21
N VAL A 46 11.89 -6.32 18.51
CA VAL A 46 11.33 -7.45 19.26
C VAL A 46 9.81 -7.34 19.28
N GLY A 47 9.27 -6.15 19.56
CA GLY A 47 7.82 -5.89 19.57
C GLY A 47 7.17 -6.17 18.22
N SER A 48 7.69 -5.62 17.13
CA SER A 48 7.15 -5.82 15.78
C SER A 48 7.22 -7.29 15.35
N SER A 49 8.33 -7.97 15.66
CA SER A 49 8.48 -9.41 15.35
C SER A 49 7.50 -10.27 16.16
N ALA A 50 7.29 -9.94 17.43
CA ALA A 50 6.35 -10.65 18.30
C ALA A 50 4.90 -10.48 17.82
N PHE A 51 4.52 -9.25 17.43
CA PHE A 51 3.21 -8.95 16.88
C PHE A 51 2.94 -9.73 15.60
N LEU A 52 3.79 -9.61 14.57
CA LEU A 52 3.58 -10.32 13.30
C LEU A 52 3.55 -11.83 13.47
N ARG A 53 4.42 -12.38 14.34
CA ARG A 53 4.38 -13.81 14.64
C ARG A 53 3.03 -14.21 15.24
N ARG A 54 2.49 -13.41 16.16
CA ARG A 54 1.20 -13.69 16.79
C ARG A 54 0.05 -13.57 15.79
N GLU A 55 0.05 -12.50 15.00
CA GLU A 55 -0.93 -12.25 13.95
C GLU A 55 -0.97 -13.41 12.96
N TYR A 56 0.15 -13.74 12.32
CA TYR A 56 0.19 -14.81 11.32
C TYR A 56 -0.14 -16.17 11.90
N THR A 57 0.29 -16.47 13.14
CA THR A 57 -0.10 -17.71 13.81
C THR A 57 -1.61 -17.78 14.06
N ALA A 58 -2.24 -16.65 14.41
CA ALA A 58 -3.69 -16.58 14.60
C ALA A 58 -4.49 -16.73 13.29
N LEU A 59 -3.88 -16.42 12.15
CA LEU A 59 -4.51 -16.56 10.83
C LEU A 59 -4.43 -17.99 10.25
N ILE A 60 -3.51 -18.85 10.73
CA ILE A 60 -3.35 -20.21 10.21
C ILE A 60 -4.68 -21.00 10.16
N PRO A 61 -5.50 -21.06 11.24
CA PRO A 61 -6.76 -21.82 11.18
C PRO A 61 -7.71 -21.30 10.12
N PHE A 62 -7.81 -19.97 9.96
CA PHE A 62 -8.65 -19.35 8.94
C PHE A 62 -8.18 -19.74 7.53
N VAL A 63 -6.88 -19.60 7.25
CA VAL A 63 -6.29 -19.94 5.95
C VAL A 63 -6.51 -21.41 5.62
N VAL A 64 -6.31 -22.31 6.58
CA VAL A 64 -6.53 -23.76 6.39
C VAL A 64 -7.99 -24.06 6.08
N VAL A 65 -8.94 -23.45 6.81
CA VAL A 65 -10.37 -23.66 6.58
C VAL A 65 -10.76 -23.19 5.18
N VAL A 66 -10.32 -21.99 4.76
CA VAL A 66 -10.61 -21.47 3.42
C VAL A 66 -9.97 -22.34 2.34
N ALA A 67 -8.72 -22.77 2.52
CA ALA A 67 -8.05 -23.66 1.56
C ALA A 67 -8.79 -25.00 1.38
N VAL A 68 -9.29 -25.59 2.48
CA VAL A 68 -10.11 -26.81 2.43
C VAL A 68 -11.44 -26.55 1.72
N ILE A 69 -12.09 -25.42 2.00
CA ILE A 69 -13.34 -25.03 1.33
C ILE A 69 -13.13 -24.89 -0.18
N LEU A 70 -12.05 -24.21 -0.60
CA LEU A 70 -11.71 -24.07 -2.02
C LEU A 70 -11.38 -25.43 -2.66
N GLY A 71 -10.59 -26.26 -1.98
CA GLY A 71 -10.21 -27.57 -2.50
C GLY A 71 -11.39 -28.53 -2.65
N VAL A 72 -12.36 -28.48 -1.72
CA VAL A 72 -13.54 -29.35 -1.77
C VAL A 72 -14.63 -28.76 -2.67
N LEU A 73 -15.08 -27.52 -2.41
CA LEU A 73 -16.23 -26.96 -3.11
C LEU A 73 -15.90 -26.52 -4.54
N ILE A 74 -14.76 -25.85 -4.74
CA ILE A 74 -14.39 -25.31 -6.04
C ILE A 74 -13.66 -26.37 -6.85
N ASP A 75 -12.49 -26.82 -6.38
CA ASP A 75 -11.64 -27.72 -7.18
C ASP A 75 -12.30 -29.09 -7.39
N TRP A 76 -12.76 -29.75 -6.33
CA TRP A 76 -13.32 -31.11 -6.45
C TRP A 76 -14.76 -31.12 -6.94
N LEU A 77 -15.70 -30.45 -6.25
CA LEU A 77 -17.12 -30.55 -6.55
C LEU A 77 -17.53 -29.78 -7.82
N THR A 78 -16.96 -28.59 -8.05
CA THR A 78 -17.36 -27.72 -9.17
C THR A 78 -16.52 -27.96 -10.41
N MET A 79 -15.19 -27.99 -10.28
CA MET A 79 -14.26 -28.14 -11.42
C MET A 79 -13.91 -29.60 -11.72
N GLY A 80 -14.25 -30.56 -10.86
CA GLY A 80 -13.91 -31.98 -11.03
C GLY A 80 -12.40 -32.26 -11.01
N SER A 81 -11.59 -31.32 -10.53
CA SER A 81 -10.13 -31.43 -10.51
C SER A 81 -9.68 -32.28 -9.33
N VAL A 82 -8.93 -33.36 -9.63
CA VAL A 82 -8.33 -34.24 -8.62
C VAL A 82 -7.24 -33.52 -7.83
N ILE A 83 -6.53 -32.58 -8.48
CA ILE A 83 -5.52 -31.74 -7.85
C ILE A 83 -6.20 -30.42 -7.46
N PRO A 84 -6.13 -29.97 -6.20
CA PRO A 84 -6.80 -28.76 -5.75
C PRO A 84 -6.00 -27.51 -6.15
N LYS A 85 -6.03 -27.19 -7.45
CA LYS A 85 -5.19 -26.13 -8.04
C LYS A 85 -5.55 -24.75 -7.50
N THR A 86 -6.84 -24.44 -7.34
CA THR A 86 -7.31 -23.15 -6.82
C THR A 86 -6.91 -22.99 -5.36
N ALA A 87 -7.04 -24.04 -4.54
CA ALA A 87 -6.56 -24.02 -3.16
C ALA A 87 -5.03 -23.86 -3.07
N ILE A 88 -4.27 -24.49 -3.98
CA ILE A 88 -2.81 -24.29 -4.06
C ILE A 88 -2.48 -22.83 -4.39
N SER A 89 -3.11 -22.26 -5.42
CA SER A 89 -2.93 -20.84 -5.77
C SER A 89 -3.27 -19.92 -4.60
N TYR A 90 -4.36 -20.19 -3.88
CA TYR A 90 -4.74 -19.48 -2.66
C TYR A 90 -3.64 -19.51 -1.60
N LEU A 91 -3.12 -20.69 -1.26
CA LEU A 91 -2.05 -20.82 -0.28
C LEU A 91 -0.78 -20.09 -0.71
N VAL A 92 -0.42 -20.17 -2.00
CA VAL A 92 0.74 -19.46 -2.54
C VAL A 92 0.53 -17.95 -2.45
N GLY A 93 -0.66 -17.44 -2.76
CA GLY A 93 -1.01 -16.01 -2.62
C GLY A 93 -0.94 -15.51 -1.19
N THR A 94 -1.49 -16.28 -0.25
CA THR A 94 -1.39 -16.02 1.19
C THR A 94 0.06 -15.95 1.65
N ILE A 95 0.89 -16.92 1.28
CA ILE A 95 2.32 -16.95 1.65
C ILE A 95 3.06 -15.76 1.04
N CYS A 96 2.85 -15.49 -0.25
CA CYS A 96 3.51 -14.39 -0.94
C CYS A 96 3.16 -13.02 -0.35
N SER A 97 1.88 -12.78 -0.02
CA SER A 97 1.44 -11.53 0.62
C SER A 97 2.06 -11.37 2.02
N ALA A 98 2.04 -12.43 2.84
CA ALA A 98 2.67 -12.42 4.16
C ALA A 98 4.19 -12.20 4.08
N VAL A 99 4.87 -12.83 3.12
CA VAL A 99 6.32 -12.64 2.91
C VAL A 99 6.63 -11.22 2.46
N ALA A 100 5.83 -10.63 1.56
CA ALA A 100 6.04 -9.26 1.10
C ALA A 100 5.94 -8.25 2.26
N GLY A 101 4.89 -8.34 3.08
CA GLY A 101 4.73 -7.51 4.27
C GLY A 101 5.84 -7.72 5.30
N PHE A 102 6.21 -8.98 5.57
CA PHE A 102 7.27 -9.33 6.51
C PHE A 102 8.64 -8.80 6.08
N VAL A 103 9.03 -8.97 4.81
CA VAL A 103 10.33 -8.50 4.29
C VAL A 103 10.42 -6.98 4.40
N GLY A 104 9.37 -6.27 3.97
CA GLY A 104 9.37 -4.81 4.05
C GLY A 104 9.43 -4.28 5.49
N MET A 105 8.65 -4.85 6.42
CA MET A 105 8.75 -4.49 7.84
C MET A 105 10.13 -4.81 8.43
N ASN A 106 10.70 -5.97 8.11
CA ASN A 106 12.00 -6.36 8.65
C ASN A 106 13.11 -5.37 8.26
N VAL A 107 13.03 -4.80 7.07
CA VAL A 107 13.96 -3.77 6.61
C VAL A 107 13.61 -2.39 7.20
N ALA A 108 12.33 -2.03 7.27
CA ALA A 108 11.87 -0.79 7.91
C ALA A 108 12.37 -0.67 9.35
N VAL A 109 12.08 -1.65 10.19
CA VAL A 109 12.53 -1.71 11.59
C VAL A 109 14.04 -1.47 11.74
N ARG A 110 14.85 -2.05 10.84
CA ARG A 110 16.31 -1.85 10.84
C ARG A 110 16.72 -0.48 10.30
N ALA A 111 15.93 0.08 9.40
CA ALA A 111 16.16 1.39 8.82
C ALA A 111 15.85 2.53 9.78
N ASN A 112 14.90 2.38 10.71
CA ASN A 112 14.46 3.42 11.64
C ASN A 112 15.65 4.07 12.37
N VAL A 113 16.43 3.25 13.08
CA VAL A 113 17.61 3.71 13.83
C VAL A 113 18.70 4.30 12.94
N ARG A 114 18.85 3.77 11.72
CA ARG A 114 19.86 4.22 10.75
C ARG A 114 19.48 5.55 10.12
N THR A 115 18.18 5.77 9.93
CA THR A 115 17.62 7.05 9.50
C THR A 115 17.84 8.10 10.58
N ALA A 116 17.60 7.78 11.85
CA ALA A 116 17.89 8.67 12.98
C ALA A 116 19.40 9.00 13.05
N ALA A 117 20.27 8.00 12.91
CA ALA A 117 21.72 8.19 12.90
C ALA A 117 22.18 9.07 11.73
N ALA A 118 21.63 8.86 10.53
CA ALA A 118 21.92 9.71 9.38
C ALA A 118 21.38 11.14 9.54
N ALA A 119 20.27 11.32 10.25
CA ALA A 119 19.71 12.64 10.54
C ALA A 119 20.65 13.49 11.42
N MET A 120 21.56 12.88 12.19
CA MET A 120 22.64 13.59 12.89
C MET A 120 23.60 14.27 11.90
N THR A 121 23.82 13.67 10.72
CA THR A 121 24.74 14.19 9.70
C THR A 121 24.07 15.16 8.72
N GLY A 122 22.78 14.98 8.42
CA GLY A 122 22.04 15.84 7.51
C GLY A 122 20.66 15.29 7.13
N LEU A 123 19.83 16.15 6.54
CA LEU A 123 18.47 15.83 6.15
C LEU A 123 18.43 14.87 4.95
N ASN A 124 19.24 15.12 3.92
CA ASN A 124 19.23 14.29 2.71
C ASN A 124 19.88 12.90 2.92
N PRO A 125 20.92 12.72 3.76
CA PRO A 125 21.36 11.40 4.21
C PRO A 125 20.23 10.59 4.86
N ALA A 126 19.47 11.19 5.78
CA ALA A 126 18.33 10.55 6.43
C ALA A 126 17.25 10.18 5.41
N LEU A 127 16.84 11.12 4.56
CA LEU A 127 15.88 10.88 3.46
C LEU A 127 16.33 9.71 2.59
N ARG A 128 17.61 9.62 2.24
CA ARG A 128 18.13 8.54 1.38
C ARG A 128 18.04 7.18 2.04
N ILE A 129 18.25 7.06 3.35
CA ILE A 129 18.11 5.78 4.05
C ILE A 129 16.63 5.40 4.14
N ALA A 130 15.78 6.33 4.60
CA ALA A 130 14.35 6.11 4.72
C ALA A 130 13.71 5.73 3.38
N PHE A 131 14.02 6.48 2.31
CA PHE A 131 13.53 6.19 0.97
C PHE A 131 14.12 4.90 0.38
N SER A 132 15.38 4.55 0.69
CA SER A 132 15.95 3.25 0.29
C SER A 132 15.20 2.10 0.98
N SER A 133 14.80 2.26 2.24
CA SER A 133 13.97 1.29 2.96
C SER A 133 12.58 1.16 2.35
N GLY A 134 11.90 2.29 2.09
CA GLY A 134 10.63 2.29 1.39
C GLY A 134 10.72 1.62 0.00
N SER A 135 11.80 1.87 -0.73
CA SER A 135 12.06 1.22 -2.03
C SER A 135 12.18 -0.30 -1.91
N VAL A 136 12.72 -0.83 -0.80
CA VAL A 136 12.72 -2.28 -0.56
C VAL A 136 11.30 -2.80 -0.45
N MET A 137 10.43 -2.14 0.32
CA MET A 137 9.02 -2.51 0.43
C MET A 137 8.34 -2.49 -0.96
N GLY A 138 8.39 -1.35 -1.63
CA GLY A 138 7.71 -1.14 -2.91
C GLY A 138 8.13 -2.15 -3.98
N ILE A 139 9.45 -2.33 -4.17
CA ILE A 139 9.99 -3.23 -5.20
C ILE A 139 9.79 -4.71 -4.84
N THR A 140 9.85 -5.07 -3.55
CA THR A 140 9.56 -6.45 -3.11
C THR A 140 8.10 -6.81 -3.39
N VAL A 141 7.17 -5.92 -3.09
CA VAL A 141 5.73 -6.13 -3.33
C VAL A 141 5.44 -6.41 -4.80
N VAL A 142 5.87 -5.52 -5.71
CA VAL A 142 5.63 -5.71 -7.15
C VAL A 142 6.42 -6.88 -7.72
N GLY A 143 7.64 -7.15 -7.21
CA GLY A 143 8.48 -8.26 -7.64
C GLY A 143 7.89 -9.62 -7.30
N ILE A 144 7.49 -9.84 -6.04
CA ILE A 144 6.82 -11.07 -5.60
C ILE A 144 5.47 -11.20 -6.31
N GLY A 145 4.69 -10.12 -6.43
CA GLY A 145 3.38 -10.14 -7.05
C GLY A 145 3.45 -10.57 -8.51
N LEU A 146 4.34 -9.94 -9.29
CA LEU A 146 4.53 -10.27 -10.70
C LEU A 146 5.02 -11.71 -10.89
N LEU A 147 6.01 -12.15 -10.12
CA LEU A 147 6.51 -13.52 -10.19
C LEU A 147 5.44 -14.54 -9.81
N GLY A 148 4.68 -14.30 -8.74
CA GLY A 148 3.63 -15.19 -8.27
C GLY A 148 2.55 -15.41 -9.34
N VAL A 149 2.01 -14.32 -9.89
CA VAL A 149 0.99 -14.39 -10.96
C VAL A 149 1.57 -15.07 -12.20
N THR A 150 2.76 -14.68 -12.63
CA THR A 150 3.37 -15.18 -13.87
C THR A 150 3.71 -16.67 -13.78
N VAL A 151 4.28 -17.13 -12.66
CA VAL A 151 4.65 -18.54 -12.46
C VAL A 151 3.41 -19.41 -12.33
N LEU A 152 2.39 -18.99 -11.58
CA LEU A 152 1.16 -19.77 -11.45
C LEU A 152 0.40 -19.83 -12.78
N TYR A 153 0.35 -18.73 -13.54
CA TYR A 153 -0.21 -18.73 -14.88
C TYR A 153 0.58 -19.65 -15.82
N LEU A 154 1.91 -19.66 -15.74
CA LEU A 154 2.77 -20.57 -16.53
C LEU A 154 2.50 -22.04 -16.19
N VAL A 155 2.34 -22.37 -14.90
CA VAL A 155 2.16 -23.76 -14.43
C VAL A 155 0.76 -24.27 -14.73
N PHE A 156 -0.27 -23.48 -14.44
CA PHE A 156 -1.66 -23.93 -14.52
C PHE A 156 -2.35 -23.59 -15.84
N GLN A 157 -1.87 -22.59 -16.58
CA GLN A 157 -2.43 -22.11 -17.86
C GLN A 157 -3.94 -21.77 -17.78
N ASP A 158 -4.41 -21.41 -16.57
CA ASP A 158 -5.80 -21.12 -16.28
C ASP A 158 -5.89 -19.96 -15.28
N ILE A 159 -6.43 -18.84 -15.75
CA ILE A 159 -6.56 -17.62 -14.95
C ILE A 159 -7.59 -17.76 -13.83
N THR A 160 -8.57 -18.65 -13.96
CA THR A 160 -9.57 -18.90 -12.91
C THR A 160 -8.93 -19.55 -11.68
N VAL A 161 -7.96 -20.44 -11.91
CA VAL A 161 -7.12 -21.03 -10.86
C VAL A 161 -6.21 -19.99 -10.23
N VAL A 162 -5.62 -19.09 -11.03
CA VAL A 162 -4.74 -18.02 -10.54
C VAL A 162 -5.54 -16.98 -9.74
N ALA A 163 -6.84 -16.81 -9.97
CA ALA A 163 -7.70 -15.97 -9.13
C ALA A 163 -7.67 -16.38 -7.65
N GLY A 164 -7.42 -17.67 -7.36
CA GLY A 164 -7.14 -18.15 -6.00
C GLY A 164 -5.98 -17.40 -5.35
N PHE A 165 -4.90 -17.09 -6.08
CA PHE A 165 -3.75 -16.32 -5.58
C PHE A 165 -4.14 -14.91 -5.14
N GLY A 166 -4.95 -14.22 -5.95
CA GLY A 166 -5.51 -12.91 -5.58
C GLY A 166 -6.33 -13.00 -4.29
N PHE A 167 -7.24 -13.98 -4.20
CA PHE A 167 -8.04 -14.19 -3.00
C PHE A 167 -7.23 -14.52 -1.74
N GLY A 168 -6.15 -15.29 -1.89
CA GLY A 168 -5.18 -15.57 -0.83
C GLY A 168 -4.44 -14.32 -0.37
N ALA A 169 -4.09 -13.44 -1.30
CA ALA A 169 -3.48 -12.14 -1.02
C ALA A 169 -4.44 -11.22 -0.25
N SER A 170 -5.71 -11.10 -0.70
CA SER A 170 -6.74 -10.27 -0.04
C SER A 170 -7.06 -10.74 1.37
N SER A 171 -7.05 -12.06 1.57
CA SER A 171 -7.26 -12.65 2.89
C SER A 171 -6.24 -12.14 3.89
N ILE A 172 -4.94 -12.19 3.56
CA ILE A 172 -3.88 -11.71 4.45
C ILE A 172 -3.90 -10.20 4.58
N ALA A 173 -4.08 -9.47 3.47
CA ALA A 173 -4.15 -8.01 3.46
C ALA A 173 -5.22 -7.47 4.42
N LEU A 174 -6.42 -8.04 4.38
CA LEU A 174 -7.53 -7.64 5.25
C LEU A 174 -7.16 -7.74 6.73
N PHE A 175 -6.62 -8.89 7.15
CA PHE A 175 -6.26 -9.09 8.54
C PHE A 175 -5.04 -8.29 8.96
N ALA A 176 -4.01 -8.16 8.11
CA ALA A 176 -2.81 -7.38 8.42
C ALA A 176 -3.13 -5.88 8.56
N ARG A 177 -4.01 -5.33 7.69
CA ARG A 177 -4.46 -3.93 7.80
C ARG A 177 -5.32 -3.69 9.03
N VAL A 178 -6.25 -4.59 9.33
CA VAL A 178 -7.13 -4.43 10.50
C VAL A 178 -6.39 -4.68 11.80
N GLY A 179 -5.64 -5.78 11.89
CA GLY A 179 -4.90 -6.18 13.08
C GLY A 179 -3.80 -5.17 13.40
N GLY A 180 -2.90 -4.94 12.44
CA GLY A 180 -1.86 -3.92 12.55
C GLY A 180 -2.42 -2.52 12.79
N GLY A 181 -3.48 -2.14 12.07
CA GLY A 181 -4.16 -0.84 12.20
C GLY A 181 -4.78 -0.60 13.58
N ILE A 182 -5.41 -1.62 14.17
CA ILE A 182 -5.93 -1.54 15.54
C ILE A 182 -4.78 -1.38 16.53
N PHE A 183 -3.67 -2.10 16.33
CA PHE A 183 -2.51 -2.01 17.21
C PHE A 183 -1.88 -0.62 17.20
N THR A 184 -1.49 -0.11 16.02
CA THR A 184 -0.88 1.24 15.89
C THR A 184 -1.81 2.32 16.42
N LYS A 185 -3.06 2.40 15.94
CA LYS A 185 -3.93 3.52 16.34
C LYS A 185 -4.40 3.46 17.78
N ALA A 186 -4.39 2.29 18.41
CA ALA A 186 -4.62 2.21 19.85
C ALA A 186 -3.43 2.74 20.66
N ALA A 187 -2.21 2.41 20.24
CA ALA A 187 -0.98 2.85 20.89
C ALA A 187 -0.75 4.35 20.71
N ASP A 188 -0.87 4.85 19.48
CA ASP A 188 -0.82 6.27 19.09
C ASP A 188 -1.78 7.11 19.95
N VAL A 189 -3.10 6.87 19.84
CA VAL A 189 -4.12 7.62 20.61
C VAL A 189 -3.91 7.51 22.12
N GLY A 190 -3.51 6.34 22.61
CA GLY A 190 -3.30 6.13 24.04
C GLY A 190 -2.09 6.87 24.60
N SER A 191 -1.00 6.88 23.84
CA SER A 191 0.26 7.52 24.22
C SER A 191 0.14 9.04 24.12
N ASP A 192 -0.39 9.53 23.00
CA ASP A 192 -0.48 10.97 22.73
C ASP A 192 -1.44 11.69 23.65
N LEU A 193 -2.59 11.09 23.94
CA LEU A 193 -3.60 11.71 24.80
C LEU A 193 -3.05 11.91 26.22
N VAL A 194 -2.41 10.89 26.79
CA VAL A 194 -1.87 11.01 28.16
C VAL A 194 -0.59 11.82 28.18
N GLY A 195 0.31 11.62 27.22
CA GLY A 195 1.59 12.33 27.15
C GLY A 195 1.43 13.82 26.86
N LYS A 196 0.89 14.16 25.67
CA LYS A 196 0.84 15.55 25.19
C LYS A 196 -0.27 16.36 25.85
N VAL A 197 -1.47 15.78 26.01
CA VAL A 197 -2.65 16.53 26.47
C VAL A 197 -2.77 16.57 27.99
N GLU A 198 -2.51 15.45 28.69
CA GLU A 198 -2.67 15.38 30.15
C GLU A 198 -1.39 15.74 30.91
N ALA A 199 -0.26 15.13 30.54
CA ALA A 199 1.02 15.32 31.23
C ALA A 199 1.84 16.50 30.70
N GLY A 200 1.58 16.97 29.48
CA GLY A 200 2.29 18.09 28.85
C GLY A 200 3.76 17.78 28.53
N ILE A 201 4.08 16.51 28.27
CA ILE A 201 5.41 16.07 27.85
C ILE A 201 5.49 16.01 26.31
N PRO A 202 6.70 16.05 25.72
CA PRO A 202 6.88 15.86 24.28
C PRO A 202 6.26 14.56 23.76
N GLU A 203 5.95 14.56 22.46
CA GLU A 203 5.64 13.35 21.70
C GLU A 203 6.84 12.41 21.69
N ASP A 204 6.61 11.09 21.70
CA ASP A 204 7.66 10.06 21.80
C ASP A 204 8.58 10.12 23.03
N ASP A 205 8.21 10.88 24.07
CA ASP A 205 9.05 11.01 25.25
C ASP A 205 9.27 9.64 25.94
N PRO A 206 10.52 9.27 26.31
CA PRO A 206 10.84 7.95 26.85
C PRO A 206 10.18 7.66 28.21
N ARG A 207 9.61 8.66 28.88
CA ARG A 207 8.83 8.50 30.12
C ARG A 207 7.43 7.95 29.87
N ASN A 208 6.94 8.02 28.63
CA ASN A 208 5.62 7.53 28.26
C ASN A 208 5.68 6.04 27.87
N ALA A 209 5.09 5.19 28.69
CA ALA A 209 5.13 3.74 28.53
C ALA A 209 4.49 3.22 27.22
N GLY A 210 3.67 4.04 26.55
CA GLY A 210 3.03 3.67 25.29
C GLY A 210 3.90 3.83 24.03
N VAL A 211 4.99 4.60 24.10
CA VAL A 211 5.79 5.01 22.93
C VAL A 211 6.41 3.84 22.17
N ILE A 212 6.92 2.82 22.87
CA ILE A 212 7.44 1.62 22.18
C ILE A 212 6.33 0.90 21.43
N ALA A 213 5.11 0.83 21.98
CA ALA A 213 3.99 0.21 21.29
C ALA A 213 3.55 1.04 20.08
N ASP A 214 3.65 2.36 20.17
CA ASP A 214 3.38 3.28 19.07
C ASP A 214 4.34 3.04 17.89
N ASN A 215 5.64 3.13 18.16
CA ASN A 215 6.67 2.89 17.15
C ASN A 215 6.62 1.45 16.59
N VAL A 216 6.29 0.45 17.42
CA VAL A 216 6.03 -0.92 16.93
C VAL A 216 4.85 -0.94 15.97
N GLY A 217 3.80 -0.19 16.30
CA GLY A 217 2.59 0.02 15.52
C GLY A 217 2.86 0.45 14.09
N ASP A 218 3.68 1.47 13.88
CA ASP A 218 3.92 2.01 12.52
C ASP A 218 4.58 0.96 11.62
N ASN A 219 5.45 0.12 12.19
CA ASN A 219 6.06 -0.98 11.46
C ASN A 219 5.04 -2.09 11.11
N VAL A 220 4.14 -2.46 12.02
CA VAL A 220 3.23 -3.60 11.79
C VAL A 220 1.96 -3.21 11.03
N GLY A 221 1.44 -2.00 11.23
CA GLY A 221 0.25 -1.48 10.56
C GLY A 221 0.59 -0.76 9.27
N ASP A 222 1.42 0.28 9.38
CA ASP A 222 1.66 1.22 8.28
C ASP A 222 2.76 0.76 7.32
N VAL A 223 3.62 -0.20 7.72
CA VAL A 223 4.53 -0.89 6.79
C VAL A 223 3.97 -2.26 6.40
N ALA A 224 3.94 -3.25 7.30
CA ALA A 224 3.57 -4.62 6.92
C ALA A 224 2.15 -4.73 6.34
N GLY A 225 1.18 -4.12 7.03
CA GLY A 225 -0.21 -4.11 6.58
C GLY A 225 -0.37 -3.44 5.21
N MET A 226 0.20 -2.25 5.04
CA MET A 226 0.16 -1.50 3.77
C MET A 226 0.83 -2.24 2.62
N GLY A 227 1.97 -2.90 2.87
CA GLY A 227 2.64 -3.74 1.88
C GLY A 227 1.73 -4.88 1.39
N ALA A 228 1.00 -5.53 2.29
CA ALA A 228 0.05 -6.59 1.96
C ALA A 228 -1.18 -6.07 1.19
N ASP A 229 -1.70 -4.89 1.56
CA ASP A 229 -2.82 -4.19 0.92
C ASP A 229 -2.52 -3.88 -0.56
N LEU A 230 -1.39 -3.21 -0.81
CA LEU A 230 -0.99 -2.85 -2.16
C LEU A 230 -0.50 -4.04 -2.98
N PHE A 231 0.05 -5.08 -2.34
CA PHE A 231 0.34 -6.36 -3.00
C PHE A 231 -0.94 -6.98 -3.57
N GLU A 232 -2.01 -6.99 -2.79
CA GLU A 232 -3.28 -7.51 -3.26
C GLU A 232 -3.86 -6.69 -4.41
N SER A 233 -3.88 -5.37 -4.28
CA SER A 233 -4.43 -4.49 -5.32
C SER A 233 -3.66 -4.65 -6.63
N TYR A 234 -2.32 -4.73 -6.55
CA TYR A 234 -1.44 -4.99 -7.69
C TYR A 234 -1.79 -6.30 -8.39
N VAL A 235 -1.84 -7.40 -7.64
CA VAL A 235 -2.11 -8.73 -8.19
C VAL A 235 -3.55 -8.82 -8.72
N GLY A 236 -4.52 -8.31 -7.98
CA GLY A 236 -5.92 -8.29 -8.39
C GLY A 236 -6.12 -7.58 -9.73
N SER A 237 -5.41 -6.46 -9.96
CA SER A 237 -5.47 -5.76 -11.24
C SER A 237 -4.92 -6.58 -12.41
N LEU A 238 -3.81 -7.30 -12.19
CA LEU A 238 -3.22 -8.19 -13.20
C LEU A 238 -4.15 -9.37 -13.50
N ILE A 239 -4.63 -10.05 -12.46
CA ILE A 239 -5.50 -11.23 -12.60
C ILE A 239 -6.80 -10.87 -13.32
N SER A 240 -7.46 -9.79 -12.90
CA SER A 240 -8.73 -9.35 -13.51
C SER A 240 -8.57 -8.94 -14.96
N SER A 241 -7.47 -8.25 -15.31
CA SER A 241 -7.17 -7.86 -16.68
C SER A 241 -6.91 -9.07 -17.58
N ILE A 242 -6.10 -10.04 -17.12
CA ILE A 242 -5.86 -11.28 -17.86
C ILE A 242 -7.15 -12.10 -17.99
N ALA A 243 -7.98 -12.15 -16.94
CA ALA A 243 -9.25 -12.88 -16.96
C ALA A 243 -10.21 -12.32 -18.01
N LEU A 244 -10.34 -11.00 -18.10
CA LEU A 244 -11.16 -10.34 -19.12
C LEU A 244 -10.61 -10.53 -20.53
N ALA A 245 -9.29 -10.50 -20.70
CA ALA A 245 -8.66 -10.80 -21.98
C ALA A 245 -8.94 -12.26 -22.42
N ALA A 246 -8.79 -13.21 -21.50
CA ALA A 246 -8.99 -14.63 -21.75
C ALA A 246 -10.45 -15.01 -22.01
N ALA A 247 -11.41 -14.26 -21.45
CA ALA A 247 -12.84 -14.50 -21.60
C ALA A 247 -13.42 -14.15 -23.00
N GLY A 248 -12.57 -13.85 -23.99
CA GLY A 248 -12.98 -13.83 -25.40
C GLY A 248 -13.43 -12.48 -25.96
N ILE A 249 -12.98 -11.36 -25.38
CA ILE A 249 -13.20 -10.02 -25.95
C ILE A 249 -12.21 -9.75 -27.10
N GLY A 250 -12.09 -10.66 -28.07
CA GLY A 250 -11.25 -10.49 -29.26
C GLY A 250 -9.72 -10.44 -29.01
N VAL A 251 -9.25 -10.79 -27.81
CA VAL A 251 -7.83 -10.79 -27.42
C VAL A 251 -7.27 -12.21 -27.50
N PHE A 252 -6.16 -12.40 -28.23
CA PHE A 252 -5.57 -13.74 -28.43
C PHE A 252 -4.04 -13.75 -28.29
N GLY A 253 -3.50 -14.91 -27.91
CA GLY A 253 -2.06 -15.15 -27.83
C GLY A 253 -1.37 -14.23 -26.82
N ASP A 254 -0.27 -13.60 -27.23
CA ASP A 254 0.57 -12.76 -26.37
C ASP A 254 -0.16 -11.52 -25.82
N GLN A 255 -1.27 -11.13 -26.42
CA GLN A 255 -2.08 -10.01 -25.94
C GLN A 255 -2.75 -10.29 -24.59
N VAL A 256 -3.07 -11.57 -24.30
CA VAL A 256 -3.71 -11.97 -23.03
C VAL A 256 -2.80 -11.67 -21.83
N VAL A 257 -1.49 -11.72 -22.05
CA VAL A 257 -0.46 -11.49 -21.03
C VAL A 257 0.16 -10.09 -21.12
N PHE A 258 -0.41 -9.18 -21.91
CA PHE A 258 0.02 -7.78 -21.97
C PHE A 258 0.08 -7.11 -20.58
N PRO A 259 -0.86 -7.33 -19.65
CA PRO A 259 -0.76 -6.78 -18.30
C PRO A 259 0.54 -7.15 -17.56
N LEU A 260 1.05 -8.36 -17.77
CA LEU A 260 2.31 -8.82 -17.17
C LEU A 260 3.52 -8.06 -17.75
N MET A 261 3.48 -7.72 -19.04
CA MET A 261 4.52 -6.90 -19.68
C MET A 261 4.51 -5.47 -19.15
N LEU A 262 3.31 -4.87 -18.99
CA LEU A 262 3.16 -3.54 -18.40
C LEU A 262 3.68 -3.50 -16.97
N ALA A 263 3.35 -4.50 -16.17
CA ALA A 263 3.89 -4.69 -14.83
C ALA A 263 5.43 -4.77 -14.84
N GLY A 264 6.01 -5.57 -15.73
CA GLY A 264 7.47 -5.69 -15.88
C GLY A 264 8.13 -4.36 -16.30
N ALA A 265 7.53 -3.65 -17.26
CA ALA A 265 7.98 -2.31 -17.67
C ALA A 265 7.86 -1.30 -16.53
N GLY A 266 6.78 -1.40 -15.73
CA GLY A 266 6.54 -0.60 -14.55
C GLY A 266 7.59 -0.78 -13.45
N ILE A 267 8.02 -2.03 -13.21
CA ILE A 267 9.14 -2.33 -12.32
C ILE A 267 10.42 -1.62 -12.78
N VAL A 268 10.75 -1.72 -14.06
CA VAL A 268 11.95 -1.07 -14.62
C VAL A 268 11.84 0.45 -14.48
N ALA A 269 10.68 1.02 -14.82
CA ALA A 269 10.41 2.44 -14.69
C ALA A 269 10.53 2.91 -13.22
N ALA A 270 9.98 2.16 -12.26
CA ALA A 270 10.09 2.45 -10.84
C ALA A 270 11.55 2.41 -10.34
N ILE A 271 12.31 1.38 -10.71
CA ILE A 271 13.75 1.28 -10.37
C ILE A 271 14.50 2.50 -10.90
N LEU A 272 14.30 2.86 -12.17
CA LEU A 272 14.94 4.04 -12.75
C LEU A 272 14.50 5.34 -12.05
N GLY A 273 13.22 5.45 -11.70
CA GLY A 273 12.67 6.57 -10.95
C GLY A 273 13.30 6.75 -9.57
N THR A 274 13.66 5.67 -8.87
CA THR A 274 14.30 5.77 -7.54
C THR A 274 15.60 6.56 -7.56
N PHE A 275 16.38 6.49 -8.65
CA PHE A 275 17.66 7.19 -8.76
C PHE A 275 17.50 8.72 -8.91
N VAL A 276 16.32 9.18 -9.33
CA VAL A 276 15.97 10.60 -9.53
C VAL A 276 15.58 11.28 -8.21
N VAL A 277 15.19 10.50 -7.18
CA VAL A 277 14.76 11.01 -5.88
C VAL A 277 15.95 11.47 -5.04
N ARG A 278 16.19 12.79 -5.00
CA ARG A 278 17.29 13.44 -4.25
C ARG A 278 16.91 14.86 -3.82
N SER A 279 17.27 15.27 -2.61
CA SER A 279 17.08 16.65 -2.12
C SER A 279 18.41 17.32 -1.72
N GLY A 280 18.40 18.64 -1.54
CA GLY A 280 19.51 19.39 -0.93
C GLY A 280 19.42 19.39 0.61
N GLU A 281 20.51 19.73 1.30
CA GLU A 281 20.57 19.72 2.78
C GLU A 281 19.73 20.83 3.44
N GLN A 282 19.45 21.93 2.73
CA GLN A 282 18.60 23.03 3.18
C GLN A 282 17.24 23.02 2.47
N ALA A 283 16.74 21.82 2.12
CA ALA A 283 15.47 21.70 1.43
C ALA A 283 14.31 22.06 2.35
N ASP A 284 13.46 22.97 1.89
CA ASP A 284 12.15 23.19 2.48
C ASP A 284 11.20 22.01 2.17
N PHE A 285 10.03 22.00 2.80
CA PHE A 285 9.04 20.96 2.64
C PHE A 285 8.61 20.77 1.17
N GLY A 286 8.28 21.86 0.48
CA GLY A 286 7.93 21.84 -0.94
C GLY A 286 9.02 21.22 -1.84
N GLN A 287 10.30 21.47 -1.56
CA GLN A 287 11.44 20.87 -2.27
C GLN A 287 11.58 19.37 -2.00
N LEU A 288 11.36 18.92 -0.77
CA LEU A 288 11.38 17.49 -0.44
C LEU A 288 10.23 16.75 -1.13
N LEU A 289 9.02 17.33 -1.10
CA LEU A 289 7.83 16.80 -1.76
C LEU A 289 8.02 16.73 -3.28
N TRP A 290 8.63 17.77 -3.87
CA TRP A 290 8.98 17.76 -5.28
C TRP A 290 10.04 16.71 -5.64
N ALA A 291 10.96 16.39 -4.72
CA ALA A 291 11.93 15.31 -4.92
C ALA A 291 11.25 13.94 -5.06
N LEU A 292 10.23 13.65 -4.25
CA LEU A 292 9.45 12.42 -4.35
C LEU A 292 8.58 12.42 -5.63
N ARG A 293 7.87 13.53 -5.91
CA ARG A 293 7.05 13.69 -7.12
C ARG A 293 7.82 13.47 -8.41
N ARG A 294 9.05 14.00 -8.49
CA ARG A 294 9.92 13.78 -9.65
C ARG A 294 10.14 12.30 -9.95
N GLY A 295 10.38 11.49 -8.92
CA GLY A 295 10.55 10.05 -9.08
C GLY A 295 9.28 9.40 -9.64
N ILE A 296 8.12 9.74 -9.06
CA ILE A 296 6.82 9.23 -9.50
C ILE A 296 6.53 9.64 -10.95
N PHE A 297 6.67 10.92 -11.29
CA PHE A 297 6.41 11.43 -12.65
C PHE A 297 7.39 10.87 -13.68
N ALA A 298 8.68 10.75 -13.33
CA ALA A 298 9.65 10.12 -14.21
C ALA A 298 9.27 8.66 -14.50
N SER A 299 8.86 7.91 -13.47
CA SER A 299 8.40 6.52 -13.63
C SER A 299 7.13 6.44 -14.48
N ALA A 300 6.19 7.37 -14.29
CA ALA A 300 4.94 7.42 -15.04
C ALA A 300 5.18 7.73 -16.53
N ILE A 301 6.05 8.70 -16.83
CA ILE A 301 6.44 9.04 -18.20
C ILE A 301 7.17 7.86 -18.86
N LEU A 302 8.12 7.23 -18.16
CA LEU A 302 8.85 6.06 -18.67
C LEU A 302 7.90 4.90 -18.96
N LEU A 303 6.94 4.63 -18.08
CA LEU A 303 5.93 3.61 -18.28
C LEU A 303 5.07 3.92 -19.52
N ALA A 304 4.64 5.16 -19.72
CA ALA A 304 3.89 5.54 -20.92
C ALA A 304 4.71 5.29 -22.19
N VAL A 305 6.01 5.65 -22.19
CA VAL A 305 6.92 5.38 -23.31
C VAL A 305 7.07 3.87 -23.55
N PHE A 306 7.25 3.07 -22.50
CA PHE A 306 7.36 1.61 -22.63
C PHE A 306 6.06 0.98 -23.12
N ALA A 307 4.90 1.40 -22.60
CA ALA A 307 3.60 0.91 -23.04
C ALA A 307 3.37 1.21 -24.53
N LEU A 308 3.64 2.44 -24.98
CA LEU A 308 3.57 2.80 -26.39
C LEU A 308 4.53 1.97 -27.24
N GLY A 309 5.78 1.81 -26.80
CA GLY A 309 6.78 1.01 -27.49
C GLY A 309 6.37 -0.46 -27.65
N ILE A 310 5.80 -1.07 -26.61
CA ILE A 310 5.28 -2.45 -26.64
C ILE A 310 4.15 -2.56 -27.67
N ILE A 311 3.16 -1.66 -27.59
CA ILE A 311 1.98 -1.69 -28.48
C ILE A 311 2.39 -1.51 -29.94
N LEU A 312 3.28 -0.55 -30.24
CA LEU A 312 3.78 -0.32 -31.59
C LEU A 312 4.63 -1.48 -32.12
N PHE A 313 5.46 -2.10 -31.28
CA PHE A 313 6.31 -3.21 -31.68
C PHE A 313 5.49 -4.44 -32.10
N TYR A 314 4.43 -4.76 -31.37
CA TYR A 314 3.55 -5.88 -31.70
C TYR A 314 2.44 -5.52 -32.70
N GLY A 315 2.30 -4.25 -33.08
CA GLY A 315 1.24 -3.78 -33.96
C GLY A 315 -0.16 -3.95 -33.36
N TRP A 316 -0.28 -3.85 -32.03
CA TRP A 316 -1.55 -3.93 -31.31
C TRP A 316 -2.33 -2.61 -31.40
N ASP A 317 -3.59 -2.65 -30.99
CA ASP A 317 -4.47 -1.50 -31.03
C ASP A 317 -3.92 -0.35 -30.16
N ILE A 318 -3.80 0.84 -30.75
CA ILE A 318 -3.32 2.04 -30.06
C ILE A 318 -4.29 2.51 -28.98
N ASP A 319 -5.57 2.12 -29.07
CA ASP A 319 -6.57 2.43 -28.07
C ASP A 319 -6.20 1.84 -26.69
N TRP A 320 -5.45 0.74 -26.66
CA TRP A 320 -4.96 0.15 -25.42
C TRP A 320 -3.91 1.04 -24.74
N PHE A 321 -3.11 1.78 -25.51
CA PHE A 321 -2.17 2.75 -24.95
C PHE A 321 -2.94 3.87 -24.25
N TRP A 322 -4.00 4.38 -24.87
CA TRP A 322 -4.83 5.42 -24.29
C TRP A 322 -5.60 4.96 -23.05
N CYS A 323 -6.00 3.68 -22.98
CA CYS A 323 -6.53 3.07 -21.76
C CYS A 323 -5.49 3.04 -20.61
N VAL A 324 -4.27 2.59 -20.89
CA VAL A 324 -3.19 2.56 -19.88
C VAL A 324 -2.84 3.99 -19.43
N LEU A 325 -2.74 4.92 -20.38
CA LEU A 325 -2.41 6.32 -20.10
C LEU A 325 -3.50 7.00 -19.27
N SER A 326 -4.78 6.75 -19.53
CA SER A 326 -5.87 7.35 -18.77
C SER A 326 -5.82 6.94 -17.29
N GLY A 327 -5.56 5.65 -17.00
CA GLY A 327 -5.37 5.17 -15.64
C GLY A 327 -4.15 5.76 -14.94
N LEU A 328 -3.04 5.90 -15.66
CA LEU A 328 -1.80 6.51 -15.17
C LEU A 328 -2.01 8.00 -14.83
N VAL A 329 -2.69 8.75 -15.70
CA VAL A 329 -3.09 10.14 -15.47
C VAL A 329 -4.05 10.24 -14.27
N ALA A 330 -5.01 9.31 -14.15
CA ALA A 330 -5.92 9.27 -13.01
C ALA A 330 -5.16 9.10 -11.69
N GLY A 331 -4.18 8.19 -11.64
CA GLY A 331 -3.31 8.02 -10.48
C GLY A 331 -2.59 9.31 -10.10
N VAL A 332 -1.99 10.00 -11.08
CA VAL A 332 -1.34 11.31 -10.85
C VAL A 332 -2.33 12.35 -10.32
N VAL A 333 -3.52 12.45 -10.90
CA VAL A 333 -4.56 13.40 -10.46
C VAL A 333 -5.02 13.09 -9.04
N ILE A 334 -5.23 11.81 -8.70
CA ILE A 334 -5.61 11.38 -7.36
C ILE A 334 -4.51 11.72 -6.35
N GLY A 335 -3.24 11.46 -6.69
CA GLY A 335 -2.10 11.82 -5.85
C GLY A 335 -2.04 13.32 -5.58
N LEU A 336 -2.10 14.15 -6.63
CA LEU A 336 -2.07 15.61 -6.51
C LEU A 336 -3.27 16.17 -5.73
N ALA A 337 -4.47 15.64 -5.96
CA ALA A 337 -5.66 16.03 -5.23
C ALA A 337 -5.55 15.67 -3.75
N THR A 338 -5.10 14.46 -3.45
CA THR A 338 -4.92 14.00 -2.07
C THR A 338 -3.90 14.85 -1.33
N GLU A 339 -2.79 15.17 -1.98
CA GLU A 339 -1.79 16.06 -1.43
C GLU A 339 -2.34 17.46 -1.13
N TYR A 340 -3.12 18.04 -2.04
CA TYR A 340 -3.74 19.36 -1.83
C TYR A 340 -4.62 19.42 -0.57
N TYR A 341 -5.28 18.31 -0.22
CA TYR A 341 -6.15 18.22 0.96
C TYR A 341 -5.44 17.78 2.24
N THR A 342 -4.17 17.36 2.17
CA THR A 342 -3.45 16.78 3.32
C THR A 342 -2.17 17.53 3.68
N SER A 343 -1.43 18.07 2.72
CA SER A 343 -0.24 18.88 3.00
C SER A 343 -0.58 20.19 3.70
N TYR A 344 0.19 20.52 4.73
CA TYR A 344 0.04 21.75 5.50
C TYR A 344 0.44 23.02 4.73
N GLU A 345 1.01 22.91 3.53
CA GLU A 345 1.29 24.07 2.67
C GLU A 345 0.03 24.64 2.03
N TYR A 346 -1.01 23.81 1.87
CA TYR A 346 -2.22 24.17 1.15
C TYR A 346 -3.35 24.65 2.06
N LYS A 347 -4.30 25.36 1.44
CA LYS A 347 -5.41 26.01 2.12
C LYS A 347 -6.28 25.05 2.96
N PRO A 348 -6.65 23.85 2.50
CA PRO A 348 -7.56 22.98 3.25
C PRO A 348 -7.01 22.61 4.64
N THR A 349 -5.77 22.13 4.71
CA THR A 349 -5.12 21.77 5.98
C THR A 349 -4.89 22.99 6.87
N LYS A 350 -4.50 24.14 6.29
CA LYS A 350 -4.39 25.40 7.04
C LYS A 350 -5.71 25.82 7.68
N GLN A 351 -6.84 25.69 6.98
CA GLN A 351 -8.15 26.01 7.53
C GLN A 351 -8.54 25.08 8.69
N VAL A 352 -8.21 23.79 8.61
CA VAL A 352 -8.40 22.86 9.74
C VAL A 352 -7.55 23.29 10.93
N SER A 353 -6.29 23.62 10.72
CA SER A 353 -5.39 24.14 11.77
C SER A 353 -5.89 25.45 12.37
N GLU A 354 -6.38 26.39 11.56
CA GLU A 354 -6.94 27.68 12.02
C GLU A 354 -8.18 27.47 12.91
N SER A 355 -9.00 26.46 12.62
CA SER A 355 -10.18 26.16 13.42
C SER A 355 -9.85 25.77 14.87
N SER A 356 -8.62 25.31 15.15
CA SER A 356 -8.15 24.96 16.49
C SER A 356 -8.20 26.14 17.49
N GLN A 357 -8.19 27.39 16.99
CA GLN A 357 -8.37 28.59 17.81
C GLN A 357 -9.69 28.62 18.57
N THR A 358 -10.68 27.83 18.15
CA THR A 358 -12.02 27.76 18.74
C THR A 358 -12.32 26.43 19.46
N GLY A 359 -11.30 25.56 19.62
CA GLY A 359 -11.36 24.32 20.38
C GLY A 359 -11.51 23.05 19.53
N ALA A 360 -11.48 21.88 20.18
CA ALA A 360 -11.45 20.58 19.50
C ALA A 360 -12.70 20.29 18.64
N ALA A 361 -13.88 20.76 19.05
CA ALA A 361 -15.12 20.48 18.34
C ALA A 361 -15.13 21.07 16.92
N THR A 362 -14.61 22.29 16.75
CA THR A 362 -14.54 22.94 15.43
C THR A 362 -13.46 22.32 14.55
N VAL A 363 -12.36 21.83 15.13
CA VAL A 363 -11.34 21.02 14.42
C VAL A 363 -11.96 19.75 13.85
N ILE A 364 -12.74 19.01 14.65
CA ILE A 364 -13.42 17.80 14.19
C ILE A 364 -14.40 18.12 13.05
N ILE A 365 -15.21 19.17 13.19
CA ILE A 365 -16.18 19.57 12.16
C ILE A 365 -15.45 19.97 10.86
N SER A 366 -14.39 20.78 10.96
CA SER A 366 -13.61 21.23 9.82
C SER A 366 -12.90 20.07 9.12
N GLY A 367 -12.29 19.17 9.90
CA GLY A 367 -11.63 17.97 9.38
C GLY A 367 -12.59 17.03 8.66
N LEU A 368 -13.77 16.75 9.24
CA LEU A 368 -14.80 15.93 8.60
C LEU A 368 -15.30 16.56 7.29
N ALA A 369 -15.56 17.87 7.29
CA ALA A 369 -15.99 18.59 6.09
C ALA A 369 -14.92 18.54 4.99
N THR A 370 -13.65 18.78 5.34
CA THR A 370 -12.52 18.69 4.41
C THR A 370 -12.38 17.28 3.84
N GLY A 371 -12.51 16.25 4.68
CA GLY A 371 -12.50 14.85 4.25
C GLY A 371 -13.59 14.54 3.24
N MET A 372 -14.83 14.98 3.48
CA MET A 372 -15.94 14.80 2.53
C MET A 372 -15.72 15.55 1.21
N LEU A 373 -15.14 16.75 1.25
CA LEU A 373 -14.80 17.51 0.03
C LEU A 373 -13.67 16.85 -0.76
N SER A 374 -12.71 16.21 -0.08
CA SER A 374 -11.54 15.59 -0.71
C SER A 374 -11.89 14.47 -1.70
N THR A 375 -13.09 13.87 -1.59
CA THR A 375 -13.51 12.77 -2.47
C THR A 375 -13.93 13.23 -3.87
N VAL A 376 -14.25 14.52 -4.05
CA VAL A 376 -14.85 15.03 -5.30
C VAL A 376 -13.92 14.82 -6.49
N ILE A 377 -12.65 15.24 -6.38
CA ILE A 377 -11.69 15.16 -7.49
C ILE A 377 -11.33 13.70 -7.82
N PRO A 378 -10.98 12.83 -6.85
CA PRO A 378 -10.70 11.43 -7.12
C PRO A 378 -11.87 10.69 -7.79
N VAL A 379 -13.11 10.89 -7.33
CA VAL A 379 -14.29 10.21 -7.90
C VAL A 379 -14.55 10.68 -9.34
N ILE A 380 -14.43 11.98 -9.61
CA ILE A 380 -14.56 12.51 -10.98
C ILE A 380 -13.46 11.95 -11.88
N ALA A 381 -12.22 11.90 -11.41
CA ALA A 381 -11.09 11.37 -12.18
C ALA A 381 -11.29 9.88 -12.54
N ILE A 382 -11.75 9.07 -11.58
CA ILE A 382 -12.08 7.65 -11.81
C ILE A 382 -13.24 7.53 -12.80
N GLY A 383 -14.31 8.32 -12.65
CA GLY A 383 -15.46 8.32 -13.55
C GLY A 383 -15.08 8.64 -15.00
N ILE A 384 -14.27 9.69 -15.21
CA ILE A 384 -13.74 10.04 -16.54
C ILE A 384 -12.89 8.91 -17.11
N THR A 385 -12.03 8.31 -16.28
CA THR A 385 -11.16 7.19 -16.69
C THR A 385 -11.97 5.99 -17.13
N ILE A 386 -13.01 5.62 -16.39
CA ILE A 386 -13.92 4.53 -16.75
C ILE A 386 -14.58 4.81 -18.10
N LEU A 387 -15.11 6.02 -18.31
CA LEU A 387 -15.76 6.38 -19.57
C LEU A 387 -14.81 6.31 -20.77
N ILE A 388 -13.61 6.89 -20.64
CA ILE A 388 -12.58 6.86 -21.70
C ILE A 388 -12.18 5.42 -22.00
N ALA A 389 -11.79 4.66 -20.96
CA ALA A 389 -11.27 3.31 -21.14
C ALA A 389 -12.34 2.34 -21.68
N PHE A 390 -13.59 2.49 -21.25
CA PHE A 390 -14.71 1.69 -21.74
C PHE A 390 -15.02 1.99 -23.20
N GLN A 391 -14.98 3.26 -23.63
CA GLN A 391 -15.26 3.62 -25.01
C GLN A 391 -14.18 3.10 -25.97
N LEU A 392 -12.93 3.03 -25.51
CA LEU A 392 -11.78 2.58 -26.28
C LEU A 392 -11.67 1.05 -26.37
N ALA A 393 -11.86 0.32 -25.27
CA ALA A 393 -11.65 -1.13 -25.24
C ALA A 393 -12.60 -1.88 -24.28
N GLY A 394 -13.77 -1.32 -23.98
CA GLY A 394 -14.77 -1.95 -23.11
C GLY A 394 -14.25 -2.23 -21.70
N PHE A 395 -14.74 -3.32 -21.09
CA PHE A 395 -14.30 -3.73 -19.75
C PHE A 395 -12.82 -4.11 -19.69
N TYR A 396 -12.24 -4.60 -20.80
CA TYR A 396 -10.81 -4.85 -20.87
C TYR A 396 -10.01 -3.54 -20.80
N GLY A 397 -10.48 -2.48 -21.47
CA GLY A 397 -9.92 -1.14 -21.35
C GLY A 397 -9.90 -0.62 -19.91
N ILE A 398 -11.00 -0.79 -19.17
CA ILE A 398 -11.08 -0.43 -17.74
C ILE A 398 -10.03 -1.19 -16.92
N ALA A 399 -9.87 -2.49 -17.18
CA ALA A 399 -8.87 -3.30 -16.50
C ALA A 399 -7.44 -2.85 -16.83
N LEU A 400 -7.16 -2.53 -18.10
CA LEU A 400 -5.88 -1.96 -18.53
C LEU A 400 -5.60 -0.58 -17.88
N ALA A 401 -6.63 0.25 -17.70
CA ALA A 401 -6.49 1.50 -16.95
C ALA A 401 -6.13 1.23 -15.48
N GLY A 402 -6.75 0.24 -14.84
CA GLY A 402 -6.39 -0.21 -13.49
C GLY A 402 -4.93 -0.66 -13.40
N VAL A 403 -4.47 -1.48 -14.36
CA VAL A 403 -3.07 -1.89 -14.47
C VAL A 403 -2.15 -0.69 -14.71
N GLY A 404 -2.53 0.26 -15.56
CA GLY A 404 -1.76 1.49 -15.82
C GLY A 404 -1.58 2.35 -14.56
N LEU A 405 -2.63 2.49 -13.75
CA LEU A 405 -2.57 3.19 -12.47
C LEU A 405 -1.60 2.53 -11.48
N LEU A 406 -1.59 1.19 -11.42
CA LEU A 406 -0.77 0.41 -10.48
C LEU A 406 0.61 0.00 -11.01
N SER A 407 0.91 0.21 -12.29
CA SER A 407 2.19 -0.22 -12.86
C SER A 407 3.38 0.58 -12.31
N THR A 408 3.16 1.79 -11.77
CA THR A 408 4.18 2.57 -11.05
C THR A 408 4.20 2.30 -9.53
N LEU A 409 3.44 1.31 -9.04
CA LEU A 409 3.31 1.02 -7.62
C LEU A 409 4.66 0.87 -6.90
N GLY A 410 5.67 0.29 -7.56
CA GLY A 410 6.98 0.09 -6.96
C GLY A 410 7.61 1.37 -6.40
N ILE A 411 7.40 2.52 -7.04
CA ILE A 411 7.90 3.81 -6.54
C ILE A 411 6.89 4.54 -5.66
N THR A 412 5.59 4.43 -5.95
CA THR A 412 4.54 5.06 -5.12
C THR A 412 4.49 4.44 -3.73
N LEU A 413 4.61 3.11 -3.63
CA LEU A 413 4.74 2.43 -2.35
C LEU A 413 6.09 2.70 -1.68
N ALA A 414 7.15 2.99 -2.46
CA ALA A 414 8.40 3.43 -1.88
C ALA A 414 8.29 4.77 -1.15
N THR A 415 7.50 5.70 -1.71
CA THR A 415 7.18 6.96 -1.04
C THR A 415 6.21 6.79 0.12
N ASP A 416 5.32 5.79 0.08
CA ASP A 416 4.41 5.54 1.19
C ASP A 416 5.15 4.93 2.40
N ALA A 417 5.87 3.83 2.16
CA ALA A 417 6.61 3.10 3.20
C ALA A 417 7.84 3.85 3.74
N TYR A 418 8.24 4.98 3.14
CA TYR A 418 9.27 5.83 3.74
C TYR A 418 8.73 6.58 4.98
N GLY A 419 7.44 6.95 5.00
CA GLY A 419 6.83 7.75 6.06
C GLY A 419 7.00 7.12 7.45
N PRO A 420 6.53 5.88 7.67
CA PRO A 420 6.68 5.18 8.95
C PRO A 420 8.13 5.02 9.42
N VAL A 421 9.09 4.94 8.48
CA VAL A 421 10.52 4.86 8.80
C VAL A 421 11.05 6.21 9.30
N ALA A 422 10.56 7.32 8.75
CA ALA A 422 10.91 8.67 9.19
C ALA A 422 10.27 9.00 10.55
N ASP A 423 9.01 8.59 10.74
CA ASP A 423 8.27 8.70 12.00
C ASP A 423 9.03 8.00 13.15
N ASN A 424 9.33 6.71 12.99
CA ASN A 424 10.13 5.96 13.97
C ASN A 424 11.54 6.54 14.17
N ALA A 425 12.14 7.15 13.15
CA ALA A 425 13.42 7.81 13.31
C ALA A 425 13.32 9.04 14.22
N GLY A 426 12.22 9.78 14.14
CA GLY A 426 11.88 10.85 15.08
C GLY A 426 11.67 10.31 16.49
N GLY A 427 10.87 9.24 16.63
CA GLY A 427 10.64 8.61 17.92
C GLY A 427 11.93 8.13 18.58
N ILE A 428 12.85 7.52 17.82
CA ILE A 428 14.18 7.12 18.33
C ILE A 428 15.02 8.35 18.70
N ALA A 429 14.96 9.43 17.92
CA ALA A 429 15.72 10.64 18.21
C ALA A 429 15.29 11.29 19.53
N GLU A 430 13.99 11.34 19.80
CA GLU A 430 13.44 11.87 21.06
C GLU A 430 13.77 10.96 22.25
N GLN A 431 13.52 9.65 22.11
CA GLN A 431 13.80 8.66 23.17
C GLN A 431 15.28 8.59 23.53
N ALA A 432 16.18 8.77 22.55
CA ALA A 432 17.62 8.80 22.77
C ALA A 432 18.16 10.20 23.17
N GLN A 433 17.28 11.20 23.32
CA GLN A 433 17.63 12.58 23.70
C GLN A 433 18.74 13.16 22.82
N LEU A 434 18.62 12.97 21.51
CA LEU A 434 19.57 13.54 20.55
C LEU A 434 19.44 15.07 20.49
N ASP A 435 20.37 15.72 19.78
CA ASP A 435 20.32 17.17 19.56
C ASP A 435 18.97 17.57 18.93
N PRO A 436 18.30 18.65 19.38
CA PRO A 436 17.01 19.10 18.84
C PRO A 436 16.99 19.24 17.32
N GLN A 437 18.12 19.59 16.70
CA GLN A 437 18.22 19.67 15.24
C GLN A 437 17.96 18.31 14.55
N VAL A 438 18.23 17.18 15.23
CA VAL A 438 17.92 15.85 14.71
C VAL A 438 16.40 15.64 14.68
N ARG A 439 15.69 16.03 15.76
CA ARG A 439 14.22 15.95 15.81
C ARG A 439 13.57 16.86 14.77
N GLU A 440 14.05 18.09 14.62
CA GLU A 440 13.57 19.00 13.56
C GLU A 440 13.71 18.40 12.15
N ARG A 441 14.83 17.71 11.88
CA ARG A 441 15.05 17.04 10.59
C ARG A 441 14.11 15.85 10.42
N THR A 442 13.91 15.03 11.45
CA THR A 442 13.00 13.89 11.38
C THR A 442 11.54 14.33 11.28
N ASP A 443 11.12 15.39 11.96
CA ASP A 443 9.77 15.95 11.87
C ASP A 443 9.47 16.46 10.45
N ALA A 444 10.45 17.09 9.81
CA ALA A 444 10.31 17.50 8.41
C ALA A 444 10.14 16.30 7.47
N LEU A 445 10.78 15.16 7.77
CA LEU A 445 10.62 13.92 7.02
C LEU A 445 9.29 13.22 7.37
N ASP A 446 8.86 13.23 8.63
CA ASP A 446 7.58 12.62 9.02
C ASP A 446 6.40 13.38 8.43
N ALA A 447 6.39 14.71 8.49
CA ALA A 447 5.31 15.51 7.91
C ALA A 447 5.14 15.26 6.40
N LEU A 448 6.25 15.00 5.70
CA LEU A 448 6.23 14.61 4.29
C LEU A 448 5.70 13.18 4.13
N GLY A 449 6.04 12.28 5.06
CA GLY A 449 5.56 10.91 5.18
C GLY A 449 4.05 10.83 5.33
N ASN A 450 3.48 11.67 6.20
CA ASN A 450 2.04 11.79 6.41
C ASN A 450 1.28 12.16 5.13
N THR A 451 1.85 13.08 4.34
CA THR A 451 1.29 13.46 3.04
C THR A 451 1.40 12.31 2.04
N THR A 452 2.57 11.66 1.94
CA THR A 452 2.75 10.54 1.01
C THR A 452 1.91 9.33 1.37
N ALA A 453 1.67 9.07 2.66
CA ALA A 453 0.81 8.00 3.11
C ALA A 453 -0.66 8.22 2.74
N ALA A 454 -1.12 9.47 2.79
CA ALA A 454 -2.42 9.81 2.23
C ALA A 454 -2.46 9.57 0.73
N THR A 455 -1.44 10.01 -0.03
CA THR A 455 -1.41 9.77 -1.47
C THR A 455 -1.42 8.28 -1.81
N GLY A 456 -0.66 7.44 -1.10
CA GLY A 456 -0.64 5.99 -1.29
C GLY A 456 -2.01 5.34 -1.03
N LYS A 457 -2.72 5.77 0.04
CA LYS A 457 -4.12 5.37 0.29
C LYS A 457 -5.05 5.82 -0.85
N GLY A 458 -4.87 7.02 -1.39
CA GLY A 458 -5.61 7.50 -2.55
C GLY A 458 -5.40 6.62 -3.79
N PHE A 459 -4.14 6.26 -4.08
CA PHE A 459 -3.80 5.31 -5.14
C PHE A 459 -4.43 3.94 -4.93
N ALA A 460 -4.36 3.39 -3.71
CA ALA A 460 -4.99 2.12 -3.36
C ALA A 460 -6.49 2.14 -3.67
N ILE A 461 -7.21 3.16 -3.18
CA ILE A 461 -8.66 3.30 -3.40
C ILE A 461 -9.01 3.48 -4.88
N GLY A 462 -8.28 4.34 -5.60
CA GLY A 462 -8.51 4.55 -7.03
C GLY A 462 -8.30 3.27 -7.84
N SER A 463 -7.26 2.51 -7.49
CA SER A 463 -6.98 1.21 -8.11
C SER A 463 -8.02 0.16 -7.78
N ALA A 464 -8.50 0.13 -6.52
CA ALA A 464 -9.51 -0.80 -6.05
C ALA A 464 -10.84 -0.57 -6.77
N ALA A 465 -11.21 0.68 -7.06
CA ALA A 465 -12.41 1.00 -7.82
C ALA A 465 -12.37 0.42 -9.25
N LEU A 466 -11.27 0.66 -9.98
CA LEU A 466 -11.09 0.14 -11.34
C LEU A 466 -10.99 -1.40 -11.36
N THR A 467 -10.24 -1.97 -10.42
CA THR A 467 -10.04 -3.42 -10.28
C THR A 467 -11.34 -4.12 -9.89
N SER A 468 -12.11 -3.56 -8.96
CA SER A 468 -13.41 -4.12 -8.55
C SER A 468 -14.40 -4.13 -9.71
N LEU A 469 -14.40 -3.09 -10.55
CA LEU A 469 -15.25 -3.05 -11.75
C LEU A 469 -14.81 -4.10 -12.79
N ALA A 470 -13.51 -4.27 -12.99
CA ALA A 470 -12.97 -5.32 -13.85
C ALA A 470 -13.31 -6.73 -13.33
N LEU A 471 -13.17 -6.97 -12.02
CA LEU A 471 -13.57 -8.23 -11.38
C LEU A 471 -15.08 -8.45 -11.46
N LEU A 472 -15.90 -7.41 -11.30
CA LEU A 472 -17.35 -7.50 -11.48
C LEU A 472 -17.71 -7.92 -12.91
N ALA A 473 -17.03 -7.35 -13.92
CA ALA A 473 -17.22 -7.74 -15.30
C ALA A 473 -16.79 -9.20 -15.56
N ALA A 474 -15.64 -9.62 -15.02
CA ALA A 474 -15.17 -11.00 -15.11
C ALA A 474 -16.14 -11.98 -14.43
N TYR A 475 -16.67 -11.60 -13.26
CA TYR A 475 -17.70 -12.34 -12.56
C TYR A 475 -18.99 -12.44 -13.39
N ALA A 476 -19.46 -11.34 -13.97
CA ALA A 476 -20.66 -11.35 -14.80
C ALA A 476 -20.53 -12.30 -16.00
N VAL A 477 -19.37 -12.32 -16.66
CA VAL A 477 -19.11 -13.27 -17.75
C VAL A 477 -19.11 -14.72 -17.24
N THR A 478 -18.42 -14.99 -16.12
CA THR A 478 -18.32 -16.34 -15.56
C THR A 478 -19.65 -16.87 -15.03
N ALA A 479 -20.47 -15.99 -14.45
CA ALA A 479 -21.79 -16.32 -13.92
C ALA A 479 -22.89 -16.26 -15.00
N GLU A 480 -22.52 -16.06 -16.27
CA GLU A 480 -23.44 -15.95 -17.40
C GLU A 480 -24.53 -14.87 -17.21
N ILE A 481 -24.18 -13.79 -16.49
CA ILE A 481 -25.04 -12.64 -16.25
C ILE A 481 -24.98 -11.73 -17.48
N THR A 482 -26.07 -11.70 -18.23
CA THR A 482 -26.19 -10.89 -19.45
C THR A 482 -26.39 -9.40 -19.18
N ALA A 483 -27.08 -9.06 -18.09
CA ALA A 483 -27.30 -7.68 -17.66
C ALA A 483 -27.52 -7.59 -16.14
N ILE A 484 -26.95 -6.54 -15.53
CA ILE A 484 -27.24 -6.16 -14.15
C ILE A 484 -28.30 -5.04 -14.20
N ASP A 485 -29.57 -5.43 -14.07
CA ASP A 485 -30.68 -4.46 -14.04
C ASP A 485 -30.80 -3.83 -12.64
N LEU A 486 -30.53 -2.52 -12.56
CA LEU A 486 -30.68 -1.73 -11.33
C LEU A 486 -32.14 -1.54 -10.91
N LEU A 487 -33.12 -1.82 -11.78
CA LEU A 487 -34.54 -1.77 -11.43
C LEU A 487 -35.06 -3.10 -10.86
N SER A 488 -34.24 -4.15 -10.91
CA SER A 488 -34.57 -5.44 -10.27
C SER A 488 -34.54 -5.30 -8.76
N SER A 489 -35.57 -5.83 -8.10
CA SER A 489 -35.69 -5.81 -6.64
C SER A 489 -34.50 -6.49 -5.94
N THR A 490 -34.02 -7.61 -6.48
CA THR A 490 -32.86 -8.34 -5.94
C THR A 490 -31.59 -7.50 -6.05
N THR A 491 -31.39 -6.82 -7.19
CA THR A 491 -30.22 -5.95 -7.40
C THR A 491 -30.26 -4.74 -6.48
N LEU A 492 -31.42 -4.08 -6.33
CA LEU A 492 -31.58 -2.93 -5.43
C LEU A 492 -31.30 -3.29 -3.97
N VAL A 493 -31.84 -4.41 -3.50
CA VAL A 493 -31.56 -4.90 -2.14
C VAL A 493 -30.07 -5.20 -1.97
N GLY A 494 -29.46 -5.89 -2.94
CA GLY A 494 -28.02 -6.17 -2.94
C GLY A 494 -27.17 -4.89 -2.91
N LEU A 495 -27.54 -3.87 -3.70
CA LEU A 495 -26.86 -2.57 -3.73
C LEU A 495 -26.96 -1.84 -2.39
N MET A 496 -28.15 -1.80 -1.77
CA MET A 496 -28.35 -1.16 -0.47
C MET A 496 -27.57 -1.86 0.65
N LEU A 497 -27.61 -3.19 0.69
CA LEU A 497 -26.84 -3.96 1.66
C LEU A 497 -25.34 -3.79 1.44
N GLY A 498 -24.88 -3.83 0.18
CA GLY A 498 -23.49 -3.60 -0.19
C GLY A 498 -22.99 -2.21 0.21
N ALA A 499 -23.78 -1.16 -0.04
CA ALA A 499 -23.45 0.22 0.35
C ALA A 499 -23.38 0.42 1.88
N MET A 500 -24.10 -0.39 2.66
CA MET A 500 -24.06 -0.37 4.13
C MET A 500 -22.79 -1.04 4.69
N LEU A 501 -22.22 -2.05 4.01
CA LEU A 501 -21.09 -2.84 4.54
C LEU A 501 -19.87 -2.00 4.95
N PRO A 502 -19.41 -0.99 4.18
CA PRO A 502 -18.31 -0.13 4.61
C PRO A 502 -18.58 0.62 5.93
N PHE A 503 -19.81 1.05 6.18
CA PHE A 503 -20.19 1.71 7.43
C PHE A 503 -20.18 0.73 8.61
N LEU A 504 -20.70 -0.48 8.40
CA LEU A 504 -20.71 -1.52 9.41
C LEU A 504 -19.27 -1.93 9.79
N PHE A 505 -18.43 -2.14 8.78
CA PHE A 505 -17.03 -2.48 8.97
C PHE A 505 -16.27 -1.37 9.71
N SER A 506 -16.45 -0.11 9.28
CA SER A 506 -15.83 1.05 9.94
C SER A 506 -16.28 1.19 11.40
N ALA A 507 -17.56 0.93 11.70
CA ALA A 507 -18.05 0.96 13.07
C ALA A 507 -17.39 -0.11 13.96
N PHE A 508 -17.14 -1.31 13.42
CA PHE A 508 -16.44 -2.36 14.16
C PHE A 508 -14.97 -2.03 14.41
N THR A 509 -14.25 -1.52 13.41
CA THR A 509 -12.83 -1.14 13.55
C THR A 509 -12.65 0.05 14.49
N MET A 510 -13.46 1.11 14.35
CA MET A 510 -13.43 2.27 15.27
C MET A 510 -13.70 1.88 16.72
N LYS A 511 -14.69 1.01 16.97
CA LYS A 511 -14.97 0.50 18.32
C LYS A 511 -13.83 -0.37 18.86
N ALA A 512 -13.14 -1.13 18.01
CA ALA A 512 -12.00 -1.93 18.42
C ALA A 512 -10.83 -1.04 18.86
N VAL A 513 -10.48 -0.03 18.06
CA VAL A 513 -9.45 0.98 18.41
C VAL A 513 -9.82 1.67 19.72
N GLY A 514 -11.05 2.18 19.86
CA GLY A 514 -11.47 2.89 21.08
C GLY A 514 -11.37 2.06 22.36
N ARG A 515 -11.70 0.76 22.32
CA ARG A 515 -11.54 -0.13 23.48
C ARG A 515 -10.08 -0.37 23.85
N ALA A 516 -9.22 -0.57 22.84
CA ALA A 516 -7.80 -0.81 23.05
C ALA A 516 -7.10 0.46 23.55
N ALA A 517 -7.35 1.61 22.91
CA ALA A 517 -6.82 2.91 23.31
C ALA A 517 -7.20 3.25 24.76
N PHE A 518 -8.46 3.02 25.16
CA PHE A 518 -8.89 3.24 26.55
C PHE A 518 -8.05 2.44 27.57
N SER A 519 -7.72 1.19 27.23
CA SER A 519 -6.90 0.34 28.11
C SER A 519 -5.46 0.85 28.21
N ILE A 520 -4.91 1.37 27.11
CA ILE A 520 -3.57 1.96 27.08
C ILE A 520 -3.54 3.27 27.87
N VAL A 521 -4.54 4.14 27.68
CA VAL A 521 -4.69 5.39 28.46
C VAL A 521 -4.68 5.11 29.96
N GLU A 522 -5.48 4.15 30.43
CA GLU A 522 -5.54 3.81 31.86
C GLU A 522 -4.20 3.25 32.37
N GLU A 523 -3.48 2.45 31.57
CA GLU A 523 -2.18 1.92 31.97
C GLU A 523 -1.09 3.01 32.01
N VAL A 524 -1.04 3.89 31.01
CA VAL A 524 -0.08 5.02 30.99
C VAL A 524 -0.35 5.96 32.16
N ARG A 525 -1.62 6.29 32.44
CA ARG A 525 -2.02 7.07 33.64
C ARG A 525 -1.60 6.38 34.93
N ARG A 526 -1.81 5.07 35.03
CA ARG A 526 -1.42 4.28 36.21
C ARG A 526 0.09 4.37 36.43
N GLN A 527 0.90 4.19 35.40
CA GLN A 527 2.36 4.28 35.52
C GLN A 527 2.83 5.67 35.93
N PHE A 528 2.32 6.74 35.31
CA PHE A 528 2.65 8.10 35.73
C PHE A 528 2.26 8.43 37.18
N ARG A 529 1.21 7.77 37.70
CA ARG A 529 0.75 7.97 39.08
C ARG A 529 1.52 7.12 40.09
N GLU A 530 1.89 5.89 39.73
CA GLU A 530 2.34 4.86 40.69
C GLU A 530 3.85 4.57 40.61
N ILE A 531 4.53 4.92 39.51
CA ILE A 531 5.97 4.72 39.33
C ILE A 531 6.65 6.09 39.49
N PRO A 532 7.30 6.35 40.64
CA PRO A 532 7.86 7.66 40.99
C PRO A 532 9.14 8.03 40.24
#